data_AF-A0A7I7NQ66-F1
#
_entry.id   AF-A0A7I7NQ66-F1
#
_cell.length_a   1.000
_cell.length_b   1.000
_cell.length_c   1.000
_cell.angle_alpha   90.00
_cell.angle_beta   90.00
_cell.angle_gamma   90.00
#
_symmetry.space_group_name_H-M   'P 1'
#
loop_
_entity.id
_entity.type
_entity.pdbx_description
1 polymer ?
#
loop_
_entity_poly.entity_id
_entity_poly.type
_entity_poly.pdbx_seq_one_letter_code
_entity_poly.pdbx_strand_id
1 'polypeptide(L)'
;MADRLTAAQIAQLDRLERDEPQALLEMARQWAVKNMTAAASFEDVPPPAGAVRTFAWQLDSNWFRDFEGTTRRGRRARVQICGRQQADGSARRWIAVHARYLDALDVVGARELAAALNEAADEIERLG
;
A
#
# COMPACT_ATOMS: atom_id res chain seq x y z
N MET A 1 6.36 -2.11 32.07
CA MET A 1 5.78 -3.43 32.38
C MET A 1 6.35 -4.42 31.39
N ALA A 2 7.56 -4.91 31.69
CA ALA A 2 8.22 -5.97 30.96
C ALA A 2 8.26 -7.15 31.93
N ASP A 3 7.43 -8.16 31.70
CA ASP A 3 7.70 -9.53 32.15
C ASP A 3 6.56 -10.47 31.75
N ARG A 4 6.94 -11.62 31.21
CA ARG A 4 6.34 -12.97 31.38
C ARG A 4 6.54 -13.82 30.13
N LEU A 5 7.78 -14.21 29.89
CA LEU A 5 8.05 -15.50 29.26
C LEU A 5 8.38 -16.51 30.35
N THR A 6 7.73 -17.68 30.30
CA THR A 6 7.95 -18.77 31.25
C THR A 6 9.27 -19.46 30.97
N ALA A 7 9.86 -20.14 31.96
CA ALA A 7 11.13 -20.85 31.81
C ALA A 7 11.14 -21.88 30.66
N ALA A 8 9.97 -22.47 30.35
CA ALA A 8 9.80 -23.36 29.21
C ALA A 8 9.86 -22.64 27.85
N GLN A 9 9.38 -21.40 27.76
CA GLN A 9 9.46 -20.56 26.57
C GLN A 9 10.89 -20.05 26.33
N ILE A 10 11.62 -19.73 27.40
CA ILE A 10 13.05 -19.39 27.34
C ILE A 10 13.84 -20.60 26.82
N ALA A 11 13.63 -21.79 27.37
CA ALA A 11 14.31 -23.02 26.92
C ALA A 11 13.92 -23.50 25.51
N GLN A 12 12.82 -22.98 24.95
CA GLN A 12 12.40 -23.22 23.56
C GLN A 12 13.03 -22.19 22.61
N LEU A 13 13.09 -20.92 23.01
CA LEU A 13 13.83 -19.87 22.30
C LEU A 13 15.33 -20.18 22.24
N ASP A 14 15.93 -20.61 23.35
CA ASP A 14 17.34 -21.01 23.43
C ASP A 14 17.69 -22.25 22.58
N ARG A 15 16.68 -23.05 22.19
CA ARG A 15 16.81 -24.19 21.28
C ARG A 15 16.74 -23.75 19.82
N LEU A 16 15.80 -22.86 19.50
CA LEU A 16 15.69 -22.24 18.17
C LEU A 16 16.92 -21.37 17.85
N GLU A 17 17.48 -20.68 18.85
CA GLU A 17 18.77 -19.98 18.78
C GLU A 17 19.98 -20.93 18.78
N ARG A 18 19.83 -22.24 18.95
CA ARG A 18 20.96 -23.17 18.90
C ARG A 18 21.06 -23.89 17.56
N ASP A 19 19.93 -24.15 16.91
CA ASP A 19 19.88 -24.99 15.73
C ASP A 19 20.10 -24.21 14.40
N GLU A 20 19.64 -22.94 14.28
CA GLU A 20 19.98 -22.04 13.14
C GLU A 20 20.12 -20.53 13.51
N PRO A 21 20.87 -20.16 14.56
CA PRO A 21 20.98 -18.76 15.01
C PRO A 21 21.59 -17.81 14.00
N GLN A 22 22.56 -18.26 13.20
CA GLN A 22 23.19 -17.41 12.20
C GLN A 22 22.19 -16.95 11.14
N ALA A 23 21.27 -17.80 10.69
CA ALA A 23 20.31 -17.44 9.64
C ALA A 23 19.29 -16.40 10.13
N LEU A 24 18.77 -16.56 11.35
CA LEU A 24 17.84 -15.60 11.94
C LEU A 24 18.51 -14.29 12.33
N LEU A 25 19.76 -14.34 12.83
CA LEU A 25 20.53 -13.15 13.17
C LEU A 25 20.98 -12.38 11.92
N GLU A 26 21.36 -13.08 10.84
CA GLU A 26 21.66 -12.46 9.55
C GLU A 26 20.41 -11.84 8.94
N MET A 27 19.27 -12.51 8.99
CA MET A 27 18.00 -11.95 8.50
C MET A 27 17.55 -10.74 9.33
N ALA A 28 17.68 -10.81 10.66
CA ALA A 28 17.40 -9.68 11.55
C ALA A 28 18.35 -8.51 11.31
N ARG A 29 19.65 -8.76 11.07
CA ARG A 29 20.63 -7.72 10.72
C ARG A 29 20.36 -7.12 9.34
N GLN A 30 20.00 -7.94 8.35
CA GLN A 30 19.59 -7.47 7.03
C GLN A 30 18.32 -6.61 7.11
N TRP A 31 17.35 -7.00 7.92
CA TRP A 31 16.15 -6.20 8.16
C TRP A 31 16.45 -4.92 8.95
N ALA A 32 17.32 -4.98 9.96
CA ALA A 32 17.76 -3.80 10.69
C ALA A 32 18.52 -2.82 9.78
N VAL A 33 19.42 -3.31 8.92
CA VAL A 33 20.12 -2.47 7.93
C VAL A 33 19.14 -1.87 6.93
N LYS A 34 18.23 -2.68 6.35
CA LYS A 34 17.16 -2.19 5.46
C LYS A 34 16.30 -1.12 6.15
N ASN A 35 15.93 -1.34 7.41
CA ASN A 35 15.16 -0.41 8.21
C ASN A 35 15.96 0.85 8.56
N MET A 36 17.26 0.76 8.86
CA MET A 36 18.13 1.92 9.12
C MET A 36 18.36 2.75 7.86
N THR A 37 18.50 2.15 6.68
CA THR A 37 18.54 2.88 5.41
C THR A 37 17.19 3.46 5.00
N ALA A 38 16.07 2.83 5.39
CA ALA A 38 14.72 3.29 5.13
C ALA A 38 14.24 4.38 6.10
N ALA A 39 14.66 4.33 7.37
CA ALA A 39 14.19 5.22 8.44
C ALA A 39 14.63 6.68 8.28
N ALA A 40 15.63 6.96 7.43
CA ALA A 40 16.13 8.32 7.21
C ALA A 40 15.72 8.94 5.86
N SER A 41 14.91 8.27 5.02
CA SER A 41 14.69 8.73 3.63
C SER A 41 13.23 8.89 3.17
N PHE A 42 12.24 8.32 3.88
CA PHE A 42 10.85 8.35 3.41
C PHE A 42 9.92 9.31 4.15
N GLU A 43 10.27 9.77 5.35
CA GLU A 43 9.47 10.78 6.06
C GLU A 43 9.40 12.10 5.29
N ASP A 44 10.47 12.41 4.56
CA ASP A 44 10.56 13.62 3.72
C ASP A 44 9.83 13.50 2.38
N VAL A 45 9.30 12.32 2.02
CA VAL A 45 8.55 12.12 0.78
C VAL A 45 7.05 12.35 1.02
N PRO A 46 6.51 13.53 0.65
CA PRO A 46 5.12 13.87 0.95
C PRO A 46 4.16 12.93 0.19
N PRO A 47 2.95 12.70 0.72
CA PRO A 47 1.89 12.02 -0.02
C PRO A 47 1.62 12.68 -1.38
N PRO A 48 1.32 11.92 -2.46
CA PRO A 48 0.98 12.50 -3.74
C PRO A 48 -0.27 13.38 -3.64
N ALA A 49 -0.32 14.46 -4.43
CA ALA A 49 -1.51 15.28 -4.52
C ALA A 49 -2.74 14.44 -4.92
N GLY A 50 -3.85 14.65 -4.22
CA GLY A 50 -5.09 13.89 -4.40
C GLY A 50 -5.12 12.52 -3.70
N ALA A 51 -4.06 12.11 -3.01
CA ALA A 51 -4.09 10.92 -2.17
C ALA A 51 -4.98 11.14 -0.94
N VAL A 52 -5.95 10.26 -0.76
CA VAL A 52 -6.82 10.17 0.42
C VAL A 52 -6.19 9.27 1.49
N ARG A 53 -5.46 8.23 1.06
CA ARG A 53 -4.77 7.29 1.95
C ARG A 53 -3.50 6.78 1.29
N THR A 54 -2.39 6.77 2.03
CA THR A 54 -1.15 6.10 1.63
C THR A 54 -0.97 4.82 2.43
N PHE A 55 -0.29 3.83 1.82
CA PHE A 55 0.11 2.61 2.51
C PHE A 55 1.59 2.66 2.91
N ALA A 56 2.03 1.65 3.66
CA ALA A 56 3.43 1.52 4.04
C ALA A 56 4.34 1.36 2.81
N TRP A 57 5.56 1.86 2.93
CA TRP A 57 6.61 1.64 1.94
C TRP A 57 6.97 0.17 1.84
N GLN A 58 7.19 -0.29 0.62
CA GLN A 58 7.54 -1.65 0.25
C GLN A 58 8.75 -1.61 -0.67
N LEU A 59 9.58 -2.65 -0.58
CA LEU A 59 10.76 -2.81 -1.43
C LEU A 59 10.53 -4.00 -2.36
N ASP A 60 10.48 -3.70 -3.66
CA ASP A 60 10.63 -4.69 -4.72
C ASP A 60 11.96 -4.42 -5.45
N SER A 61 11.93 -4.01 -6.73
CA SER A 61 13.14 -3.50 -7.41
C SER A 61 13.57 -2.11 -6.93
N ASN A 62 12.60 -1.29 -6.51
CA ASN A 62 12.79 0.05 -5.94
C ASN A 62 11.79 0.23 -4.78
N TRP A 63 12.06 1.21 -3.91
CA TRP A 63 11.13 1.59 -2.84
C TRP A 63 9.91 2.30 -3.39
N PHE A 64 8.73 1.75 -3.08
CA PHE A 64 7.45 2.32 -3.49
C PHE A 64 6.42 2.22 -2.36
N ARG A 65 5.36 3.02 -2.43
CA ARG A 65 4.12 2.80 -1.67
C ARG A 65 2.93 2.93 -2.60
N ASP A 66 1.93 2.11 -2.39
CA ASP A 66 0.64 2.31 -3.05
C ASP A 66 -0.17 3.39 -2.29
N PHE A 67 -1.13 3.99 -2.97
CA PHE A 67 -2.07 4.94 -2.38
C PHE A 67 -3.44 4.87 -3.04
N GLU A 68 -4.43 5.37 -2.32
CA GLU A 68 -5.80 5.56 -2.79
C GLU A 68 -6.12 7.04 -2.88
N GLY A 69 -6.74 7.44 -3.97
CA GLY A 69 -7.32 8.76 -4.17
C GLY A 69 -8.83 8.77 -3.95
N THR A 70 -9.51 9.70 -4.60
CA THR A 70 -10.96 9.88 -4.48
C THR A 70 -11.75 8.69 -5.01
N THR A 71 -12.99 8.58 -4.53
CA THR A 71 -13.92 7.51 -4.90
C THR A 71 -15.25 8.11 -5.33
N ARG A 72 -15.77 7.63 -6.46
CA ARG A 72 -17.12 7.92 -6.97
C ARG A 72 -17.96 6.66 -6.86
N ARG A 73 -19.11 6.75 -6.22
CA ARG A 73 -20.03 5.62 -6.01
C ARG A 73 -21.28 5.80 -6.86
N GLY A 74 -21.50 4.89 -7.80
CA GLY A 74 -22.78 4.66 -8.44
C GLY A 74 -23.54 3.51 -7.79
N ARG A 75 -24.72 3.19 -8.31
CA ARG A 75 -25.58 2.13 -7.72
C ARG A 75 -24.96 0.73 -7.80
N ARG A 76 -24.37 0.41 -8.95
CA ARG A 76 -23.84 -0.94 -9.26
C ARG A 76 -22.32 -1.01 -9.37
N ALA A 77 -21.67 0.15 -9.47
CA ALA A 77 -20.24 0.26 -9.68
C ALA A 77 -19.65 1.41 -8.83
N ARG A 78 -18.40 1.24 -8.45
CA ARG A 78 -17.58 2.24 -7.76
C ARG A 78 -16.32 2.46 -8.59
N VAL A 79 -16.01 3.72 -8.85
CA VAL A 79 -14.77 4.15 -9.51
C VAL A 79 -13.85 4.72 -8.44
N GLN A 80 -12.61 4.26 -8.37
CA GLN A 80 -11.60 4.71 -7.42
C GLN A 80 -10.33 5.08 -8.18
N ILE A 81 -9.72 6.20 -7.82
CA ILE A 81 -8.35 6.49 -8.23
C ILE A 81 -7.41 5.72 -7.30
N CYS A 82 -6.50 4.95 -7.88
CA CYS A 82 -5.41 4.29 -7.17
C CYS A 82 -4.09 4.77 -7.75
N GLY A 83 -3.00 4.56 -7.02
CA GLY A 83 -1.70 4.90 -7.54
C GLY A 83 -0.54 4.27 -6.78
N ARG A 84 0.64 4.49 -7.32
CA ARG A 84 1.92 4.08 -6.76
C ARG A 84 2.85 5.28 -6.76
N GLN A 85 3.45 5.55 -5.61
CA GLN A 85 4.50 6.55 -5.44
C GLN A 85 5.85 5.88 -5.23
N GLN A 86 6.88 6.39 -5.89
CA GLN A 86 8.27 5.97 -5.72
C GLN A 86 8.98 6.85 -4.68
N ALA A 87 10.10 6.37 -4.15
CA ALA A 87 10.89 7.10 -3.17
C ALA A 87 11.50 8.42 -3.70
N ASP A 88 11.60 8.58 -5.03
CA ASP A 88 12.02 9.85 -5.67
C ASP A 88 10.88 10.91 -5.72
N GLY A 89 9.71 10.57 -5.19
CA GLY A 89 8.53 11.42 -5.16
C GLY A 89 7.62 11.28 -6.38
N SER A 90 8.06 10.62 -7.46
CA SER A 90 7.24 10.39 -8.64
C SER A 90 6.04 9.49 -8.32
N ALA A 91 4.90 9.75 -8.97
CA ALA A 91 3.69 8.99 -8.75
C ALA A 91 3.00 8.64 -10.07
N ARG A 92 2.52 7.40 -10.17
CA ARG A 92 1.66 6.94 -11.26
C ARG A 92 0.26 6.69 -10.72
N ARG A 93 -0.76 7.13 -11.47
CA ARG A 93 -2.18 6.93 -11.14
C ARG A 93 -2.85 6.02 -12.15
N TRP A 94 -3.90 5.33 -11.72
CA TRP A 94 -4.81 4.57 -12.57
C TRP A 94 -6.21 4.53 -11.96
N ILE A 95 -7.19 4.21 -12.78
CA ILE A 95 -8.59 4.11 -12.37
C ILE A 95 -8.94 2.63 -12.13
N ALA A 96 -9.45 2.31 -10.94
CA ALA A 96 -10.00 1.01 -10.60
C ALA A 96 -11.54 1.09 -10.61
N VAL A 97 -12.18 0.16 -11.32
CA VAL A 97 -13.64 0.01 -11.33
C VAL A 97 -14.00 -1.27 -10.57
N HIS A 98 -14.81 -1.12 -9.53
CA HIS A 98 -15.33 -2.22 -8.74
C HIS A 98 -16.83 -2.32 -8.93
N ALA A 99 -17.30 -3.48 -9.39
CA ALA A 99 -18.72 -3.73 -9.57
C ALA A 99 -19.03 -5.18 -9.17
N ARG A 100 -20.17 -5.39 -8.51
CA ARG A 100 -20.57 -6.73 -8.06
C ARG A 100 -21.19 -7.57 -9.19
N TYR A 101 -21.89 -6.92 -10.14
CA TYR A 101 -22.58 -7.55 -11.27
C TYR A 101 -22.60 -6.60 -12.48
N LEU A 102 -21.52 -6.58 -13.26
CA LEU A 102 -21.39 -5.73 -14.45
C LEU A 102 -22.32 -6.17 -15.59
N ASP A 103 -22.62 -7.45 -15.66
CA ASP A 103 -23.57 -8.08 -16.58
C ASP A 103 -25.01 -7.56 -16.41
N ALA A 104 -25.34 -7.05 -15.22
CA ALA A 104 -26.64 -6.47 -14.91
C ALA A 104 -26.66 -4.93 -14.97
N LEU A 105 -25.74 -4.28 -15.69
CA LEU A 105 -25.70 -2.82 -15.79
C LEU A 105 -26.83 -2.30 -16.69
N ASP A 106 -27.84 -1.67 -16.08
CA ASP A 106 -28.92 -1.00 -16.82
C ASP A 106 -28.46 0.34 -17.44
N VAL A 107 -29.29 0.92 -18.31
CA VAL A 107 -28.97 2.16 -19.04
C VAL A 107 -28.62 3.32 -18.10
N VAL A 108 -29.27 3.40 -16.94
CA VAL A 108 -29.00 4.46 -15.95
C VAL A 108 -27.65 4.20 -15.29
N GLY A 109 -27.39 2.99 -14.83
CA GLY A 109 -26.11 2.58 -14.25
C GLY A 109 -24.94 2.74 -15.23
N ALA A 110 -25.15 2.48 -16.53
CA ALA A 110 -24.14 2.69 -17.56
C ALA A 110 -23.77 4.17 -17.71
N ARG A 111 -24.75 5.07 -17.67
CA ARG A 111 -24.52 6.52 -17.71
C ARG A 111 -23.84 7.02 -16.43
N GLU A 112 -24.25 6.53 -15.26
CA GLU A 112 -23.60 6.85 -13.98
C GLU A 112 -22.12 6.41 -13.99
N LEU A 113 -21.83 5.20 -14.49
CA LEU A 113 -20.45 4.71 -14.59
C LEU A 113 -19.62 5.54 -15.57
N ALA A 114 -20.16 5.88 -16.74
CA ALA A 114 -19.46 6.72 -17.71
C ALA A 114 -19.13 8.11 -17.14
N ALA A 115 -20.08 8.76 -16.45
CA ALA A 115 -19.84 10.04 -15.79
C ALA A 115 -18.74 9.91 -14.71
N ALA A 116 -18.81 8.87 -13.87
CA ALA A 116 -17.81 8.64 -12.83
C ALA A 116 -16.40 8.38 -13.39
N LEU A 117 -16.29 7.71 -14.54
CA LEU A 117 -15.02 7.49 -15.24
C LEU A 117 -14.45 8.79 -15.78
N ASN A 118 -15.27 9.61 -16.46
CA ASN A 118 -14.84 10.90 -16.99
C ASN A 118 -14.34 11.81 -15.87
N GLU A 119 -15.12 11.97 -14.80
CA GLU A 119 -14.70 12.81 -13.68
C GLU A 119 -13.39 12.34 -13.01
N ALA A 120 -13.15 11.03 -12.95
CA ALA A 120 -11.93 10.47 -12.40
C ALA A 120 -10.72 10.68 -13.34
N ALA A 121 -10.92 10.56 -14.65
CA ALA A 121 -9.90 10.88 -15.65
C ALA A 121 -9.53 12.37 -15.58
N ASP A 122 -10.52 13.26 -15.59
CA ASP A 122 -10.31 14.70 -15.49
C ASP A 122 -9.57 15.08 -14.20
N GLU A 123 -9.82 14.37 -13.09
CA GLU A 123 -9.08 14.58 -11.85
C GLU A 123 -7.61 14.16 -11.96
N ILE A 124 -7.33 13.00 -12.57
CA ILE A 124 -5.95 12.55 -12.79
C ILE A 124 -5.20 13.56 -13.67
N GLU A 125 -5.82 14.04 -14.75
CA GLU A 125 -5.23 15.04 -15.65
C GLU A 125 -4.90 16.35 -14.94
N ARG A 126 -5.78 16.80 -14.02
CA ARG A 126 -5.51 17.99 -13.19
C ARG A 126 -4.37 17.80 -12.20
N LEU A 127 -4.09 16.57 -11.77
CA LEU A 127 -3.10 16.27 -10.73
C LEU A 127 -1.68 16.07 -11.27
N GLY A 128 -1.51 15.93 -12.59
CA GLY A 128 -0.22 15.63 -13.24
C GLY A 128 0.20 14.18 -13.07
#